data_AF-A0A6G0IF36-F1
#
_entry.id   AF-A0A6G0IF36-F1
#
_cell.length_a   1.000
_cell.length_b   1.000
_cell.length_c   1.000
_cell.angle_alpha   90.00
_cell.angle_beta   90.00
_cell.angle_gamma   90.00
#
_symmetry.space_group_name_H-M   'P 1'
#
loop_
_entity.id
_entity.type
_entity.pdbx_description
1 polymer ?
#
loop_
_entity_poly.entity_id
_entity_poly.type
_entity_poly.pdbx_seq_one_letter_code
_entity_poly.pdbx_strand_id
1 'polypeptide(L)'
;MDTGIVPEKKRVSSERRKEKSRDAARCRRGKESEVFYELAQELPLPHSVSSSLDKASIMRLTISYLRMRKLLSTDEPIAEEETDLDFQLNGSYLKALDGFFMVLSEDGDMIYLSENINKCLGLAQFDLTGHSVFDFTHPCDHEELREMLIHKTGSKKAKEPNTERNFFIRMKCTLTSRGRTVNVKSATWKVLHCSGHVRVSDNRTEQTNGQKEPPVPYLVLICDPIPHPSNIEVPLDTKTFLSRHTMDMKFTYCDERITELMGYDPDDLLNRSVYEYYHAQDSDHLTKTHHNLFAKGQVCTGQYRMLAKRGGFVWVETQATVIYNNKNSQPQCVVCVNFVLSGIQDEKLILSLEQTEDVKPVKEELQLEKKRL
;
A
#
# COMPACT_ATOMS: atom_id res chain seq x y z
N MET A 1 76.25 2.35 -50.53
CA MET A 1 75.58 1.28 -49.77
C MET A 1 75.80 1.60 -48.30
N ASP A 2 74.75 2.03 -47.60
CA ASP A 2 74.45 1.52 -46.25
C ASP A 2 73.12 2.12 -45.78
N THR A 3 72.06 1.34 -45.97
CA THR A 3 70.74 1.61 -45.39
C THR A 3 70.76 1.11 -43.95
N GLY A 4 71.05 2.01 -43.01
CA GLY A 4 70.98 1.74 -41.58
C GLY A 4 69.54 1.51 -41.13
N ILE A 5 69.18 0.25 -40.92
CA ILE A 5 67.91 -0.17 -40.29
C ILE A 5 67.99 0.18 -38.80
N VAL A 6 67.13 1.08 -38.34
CA VAL A 6 66.95 1.38 -36.90
C VAL A 6 66.20 0.21 -36.25
N PRO A 7 66.74 -0.46 -35.22
CA PRO A 7 66.06 -1.59 -34.60
C PRO A 7 64.97 -1.11 -33.64
N GLU A 8 63.74 -1.56 -33.89
CA GLU A 8 62.51 -1.28 -33.14
C GLU A 8 62.49 -1.97 -31.75
N LYS A 9 63.50 -1.73 -30.90
CA LYS A 9 63.70 -2.47 -29.63
C LYS A 9 63.14 -1.75 -28.38
N LYS A 10 61.84 -1.44 -28.37
CA LYS A 10 61.12 -1.08 -27.11
C LYS A 10 59.67 -1.61 -26.99
N ARG A 11 59.10 -2.29 -27.99
CA ARG A 11 57.69 -2.73 -27.97
C ARG A 11 57.43 -4.07 -27.25
N VAL A 12 58.30 -5.07 -27.41
CA VAL A 12 58.07 -6.48 -27.00
C VAL A 12 57.95 -6.70 -25.47
N SER A 13 58.71 -5.95 -24.66
CA SER A 13 58.66 -6.04 -23.18
C SER A 13 57.32 -5.53 -22.62
N SER A 14 56.81 -4.44 -23.18
CA SER A 14 55.53 -3.86 -22.79
C SER A 14 54.36 -4.77 -23.20
N GLU A 15 54.48 -5.42 -24.34
CA GLU A 15 53.45 -6.29 -24.93
C GLU A 15 53.26 -7.56 -24.11
N ARG A 16 54.36 -8.24 -23.71
CA ARG A 16 54.30 -9.39 -22.79
C ARG A 16 53.72 -9.05 -21.43
N ARG A 17 54.01 -7.84 -20.90
CA ARG A 17 53.42 -7.38 -19.63
C ARG A 17 51.92 -7.12 -19.77
N LYS A 18 51.49 -6.52 -20.88
CA LYS A 18 50.08 -6.30 -21.20
C LYS A 18 49.35 -7.63 -21.42
N GLU A 19 49.98 -8.59 -22.08
CA GLU A 19 49.44 -9.93 -22.31
C GLU A 19 49.20 -10.67 -20.99
N LYS A 20 50.22 -10.77 -20.12
CA LYS A 20 50.06 -11.35 -18.77
C LYS A 20 48.97 -10.67 -17.96
N SER A 21 48.89 -9.34 -18.02
CA SER A 21 47.85 -8.59 -17.32
C SER A 21 46.45 -8.89 -17.89
N ARG A 22 46.33 -9.08 -19.21
CA ARG A 22 45.07 -9.41 -19.86
C ARG A 22 44.61 -10.81 -19.49
N ASP A 23 45.51 -11.79 -19.45
CA ASP A 23 45.19 -13.16 -19.08
C ASP A 23 44.83 -13.28 -17.60
N ALA A 24 45.58 -12.59 -16.72
CA ALA A 24 45.25 -12.49 -15.31
C ALA A 24 43.88 -11.82 -15.08
N ALA A 25 43.59 -10.72 -15.80
CA ALA A 25 42.29 -10.05 -15.73
C ALA A 25 41.15 -10.91 -16.27
N ARG A 26 41.37 -11.68 -17.34
CA ARG A 26 40.40 -12.64 -17.88
C ARG A 26 40.13 -13.77 -16.89
N CYS A 27 41.18 -14.37 -16.31
CA CYS A 27 41.05 -15.40 -15.28
C CYS A 27 40.26 -14.88 -14.06
N ARG A 28 40.59 -13.67 -13.59
CA ARG A 28 39.85 -13.02 -12.51
C ARG A 28 38.37 -12.83 -12.85
N ARG A 29 38.04 -12.32 -14.03
CA ARG A 29 36.64 -12.14 -14.49
C ARG A 29 35.89 -13.47 -14.65
N GLY A 30 36.59 -14.52 -15.06
CA GLY A 30 36.06 -15.88 -15.13
C GLY A 30 35.63 -16.37 -13.75
N LYS A 31 36.57 -16.38 -12.80
CA LYS A 31 36.31 -16.74 -11.39
C LYS A 31 35.24 -15.89 -10.74
N GLU A 32 35.26 -14.57 -10.97
CA GLU A 32 34.24 -13.65 -10.47
C GLU A 32 32.85 -14.06 -10.98
N SER A 33 32.72 -14.35 -12.27
CA SER A 33 31.42 -14.72 -12.85
C SER A 33 30.96 -16.09 -12.35
N GLU A 34 31.86 -17.06 -12.21
CA GLU A 34 31.59 -18.37 -11.60
C GLU A 34 31.01 -18.23 -10.19
N VAL A 35 31.69 -17.47 -9.31
CA VAL A 35 31.21 -17.21 -7.94
C VAL A 35 29.84 -16.50 -7.91
N PHE A 36 29.58 -15.58 -8.85
CA PHE A 36 28.26 -14.95 -8.94
C PHE A 36 27.15 -15.95 -9.31
N TYR A 37 27.42 -16.87 -10.24
CA TYR A 37 26.45 -17.88 -10.62
C TYR A 37 26.24 -18.93 -9.53
N GLU A 38 27.29 -19.32 -8.80
CA GLU A 38 27.17 -20.16 -7.60
C GLU A 38 26.29 -19.47 -6.55
N LEU A 39 26.55 -18.19 -6.25
CA LEU A 39 25.73 -17.42 -5.32
C LEU A 39 24.26 -17.30 -5.77
N ALA A 40 24.02 -17.16 -7.08
CA ALA A 40 22.67 -17.13 -7.62
C ALA A 40 21.92 -18.45 -7.42
N GLN A 41 22.61 -19.59 -7.50
CA GLN A 41 22.03 -20.92 -7.27
C GLN A 41 21.64 -21.14 -5.80
N GLU A 42 22.31 -20.47 -4.87
CA GLU A 42 22.02 -20.53 -3.42
C GLU A 42 20.86 -19.60 -2.99
N LEU A 43 20.38 -18.71 -3.86
CA LEU A 43 19.23 -17.86 -3.56
C LEU A 43 17.95 -18.70 -3.48
N PRO A 44 16.98 -18.33 -2.61
CA PRO A 44 15.69 -19.02 -2.46
C PRO A 44 14.75 -18.70 -3.64
N LEU A 45 15.19 -19.00 -4.86
CA LEU A 45 14.48 -18.71 -6.11
C LEU A 45 14.49 -19.94 -7.00
N PRO A 46 13.45 -20.16 -7.82
CA PRO A 46 13.47 -21.20 -8.84
C PRO A 46 14.68 -21.04 -9.78
N HIS A 47 15.32 -22.16 -10.16
CA HIS A 47 16.48 -22.16 -11.07
C HIS A 47 16.21 -21.45 -12.41
N SER A 48 14.97 -21.48 -12.89
CA SER A 48 14.55 -20.78 -14.11
C SER A 48 14.74 -19.26 -14.02
N VAL A 49 14.59 -18.69 -12.81
CA VAL A 49 14.79 -17.26 -12.57
C VAL A 49 16.26 -16.99 -12.26
N SER A 50 16.85 -17.73 -11.33
CA SER A 50 18.20 -17.45 -10.82
C SER A 50 19.28 -17.52 -11.90
N SER A 51 19.13 -18.40 -12.89
CA SER A 51 20.05 -18.52 -14.02
C SER A 51 20.08 -17.30 -14.95
N SER A 52 19.01 -16.50 -14.96
CA SER A 52 18.86 -15.33 -15.83
C SER A 52 19.19 -13.99 -15.17
N LEU A 53 19.49 -14.00 -13.88
CA LEU A 53 19.78 -12.79 -13.12
C LEU A 53 21.11 -12.14 -13.53
N ASP A 54 21.12 -10.81 -13.56
CA ASP A 54 22.36 -10.05 -13.70
C ASP A 54 23.08 -9.93 -12.34
N LYS A 55 24.38 -9.64 -12.38
CA LYS A 55 25.25 -9.56 -11.20
C LYS A 55 24.75 -8.56 -10.14
N ALA A 56 24.16 -7.44 -10.56
CA ALA A 56 23.67 -6.45 -9.62
C ALA A 56 22.40 -6.97 -8.90
N SER A 57 21.49 -7.61 -9.62
CA SER A 57 20.32 -8.25 -9.00
C SER A 57 20.69 -9.37 -8.05
N ILE A 58 21.68 -10.20 -8.39
CA ILE A 58 22.19 -11.23 -7.46
C ILE A 58 22.61 -10.58 -6.14
N MET A 59 23.43 -9.53 -6.18
CA MET A 59 23.85 -8.81 -4.97
C MET A 59 22.67 -8.21 -4.19
N ARG A 60 21.73 -7.55 -4.88
CA ARG A 60 20.55 -6.95 -4.22
C ARG A 60 19.75 -8.00 -3.46
N LEU A 61 19.45 -9.12 -4.12
CA LEU A 61 18.64 -10.20 -3.56
C LEU A 61 19.38 -10.89 -2.40
N THR A 62 20.68 -11.13 -2.53
CA THR A 62 21.50 -11.67 -1.44
C THR A 62 21.52 -10.73 -0.23
N ILE A 63 21.78 -9.43 -0.42
CA ILE A 63 21.82 -8.45 0.68
C ILE A 63 20.45 -8.36 1.36
N SER A 64 19.37 -8.27 0.60
CA SER A 64 18.01 -8.24 1.12
C SER A 64 17.65 -9.50 1.90
N TYR A 65 18.01 -10.68 1.38
CA TYR A 65 17.79 -11.95 2.06
C TYR A 65 18.54 -12.03 3.40
N LEU A 66 19.81 -11.61 3.42
CA LEU A 66 20.61 -11.57 4.65
C LEU A 66 20.05 -10.58 5.67
N ARG A 67 19.61 -9.39 5.23
CA ARG A 67 18.93 -8.39 6.09
C ARG A 67 17.63 -8.96 6.68
N MET A 68 16.81 -9.62 5.86
CA MET A 68 15.57 -10.24 6.32
C MET A 68 15.84 -11.35 7.34
N ARG A 69 16.84 -12.21 7.10
CA ARG A 69 17.21 -13.26 8.06
C ARG A 69 17.72 -12.67 9.38
N LYS A 70 18.49 -11.57 9.34
CA LYS A 70 18.94 -10.86 10.55
C LYS A 70 17.75 -10.32 11.35
N LEU A 71 16.77 -9.70 10.68
CA LEU A 71 15.53 -9.20 11.29
C LEU A 71 14.76 -10.32 12.01
N LEU A 72 14.54 -11.45 11.33
CA LEU A 72 13.77 -12.58 11.88
C LEU A 72 14.49 -13.29 13.04
N SER A 73 15.82 -13.24 13.08
CA SER A 73 16.61 -13.90 14.13
C SER A 73 16.64 -13.14 15.46
N THR A 74 16.15 -11.89 15.49
CA THR A 74 16.12 -11.05 16.70
C THR A 74 14.80 -11.12 17.48
N ASP A 75 13.73 -11.63 16.86
CA ASP A 75 12.50 -11.94 17.57
C ASP A 75 12.69 -13.26 18.34
N GLU A 76 12.04 -13.38 19.50
CA GLU A 76 12.19 -14.49 20.46
C GLU A 76 12.25 -15.89 19.81
N PRO A 77 12.91 -16.89 20.46
CA PRO A 77 12.85 -18.25 19.96
C PRO A 77 11.38 -18.59 19.66
N ILE A 78 11.13 -19.12 18.45
CA ILE A 78 9.87 -19.76 18.09
C ILE A 78 9.71 -20.89 19.11
N ALA A 79 9.14 -20.56 20.27
CA ALA A 79 9.06 -21.39 21.45
C ALA A 79 7.69 -22.06 21.52
N GLU A 80 7.15 -22.41 20.37
CA GLU A 80 6.05 -23.34 20.20
C GLU A 80 6.42 -24.20 19.00
N GLU A 81 6.44 -25.53 19.16
CA GLU A 81 6.53 -26.45 18.03
C GLU A 81 5.42 -26.04 17.05
N GLU A 82 5.79 -25.53 15.86
CA GLU A 82 4.80 -25.23 14.81
C GLU A 82 3.95 -26.48 14.63
N THR A 83 2.66 -26.37 14.92
CA THR A 83 1.76 -27.50 14.82
C THR A 83 1.60 -27.89 13.35
N ASP A 84 1.24 -29.14 13.05
CA ASP A 84 0.91 -29.55 11.67
C ASP A 84 -0.17 -28.65 11.03
N LEU A 85 -1.00 -28.00 11.85
CA LEU A 85 -2.00 -27.02 11.43
C LEU A 85 -1.36 -25.71 10.96
N ASP A 86 -0.30 -25.23 11.61
CA ASP A 86 0.40 -24.00 11.24
C ASP A 86 1.05 -24.14 9.87
N PHE A 87 1.67 -25.30 9.58
CA PHE A 87 2.25 -25.56 8.26
C PHE A 87 1.19 -25.55 7.13
N GLN A 88 -0.01 -26.06 7.41
CA GLN A 88 -1.13 -26.05 6.45
C GLN A 88 -1.73 -24.65 6.25
N LEU A 89 -1.80 -23.84 7.32
CA LEU A 89 -2.37 -22.49 7.29
C LEU A 89 -1.39 -21.44 6.74
N ASN A 90 -0.08 -21.63 6.93
CA ASN A 90 0.96 -20.70 6.48
C ASN A 90 0.88 -20.39 4.98
N GLY A 91 0.65 -21.41 4.14
CA GLY A 91 0.45 -21.22 2.70
C GLY A 91 -0.89 -20.58 2.32
N SER A 92 -1.85 -20.56 3.24
CA SER A 92 -3.22 -20.04 3.02
C SER A 92 -3.34 -18.57 3.40
N TYR A 93 -2.61 -18.08 4.41
CA TYR A 93 -2.67 -16.66 4.82
C TYR A 93 -2.35 -15.71 3.65
N LEU A 94 -1.27 -15.97 2.90
CA LEU A 94 -0.89 -15.11 1.79
C LEU A 94 -1.87 -15.17 0.61
N LYS A 95 -2.56 -16.32 0.44
CA LYS A 95 -3.60 -16.49 -0.59
C LYS A 95 -4.91 -15.79 -0.21
N ALA A 96 -5.21 -15.74 1.08
CA ALA A 96 -6.39 -15.07 1.62
C ALA A 96 -6.23 -13.54 1.66
N LEU A 97 -4.99 -13.05 1.75
CA LEU A 97 -4.67 -11.64 1.72
C LEU A 97 -4.95 -11.04 0.32
N ASP A 98 -5.82 -10.04 0.25
CA ASP A 98 -6.11 -9.28 -0.98
C ASP A 98 -5.21 -8.04 -1.14
N GLY A 99 -3.92 -8.26 -0.94
CA GLY A 99 -2.87 -7.25 -0.89
C GLY A 99 -1.50 -7.91 -0.87
N PHE A 100 -0.45 -7.20 -0.51
CA PHE A 100 0.90 -7.78 -0.38
C PHE A 100 1.65 -7.24 0.84
N PHE A 101 2.59 -8.02 1.36
CA PHE A 101 3.50 -7.61 2.41
C PHE A 101 4.69 -6.84 1.84
N MET A 102 5.12 -5.82 2.58
CA MET A 102 6.31 -5.03 2.27
C MET A 102 7.09 -4.73 3.55
N VAL A 103 8.40 -4.96 3.52
CA VAL A 103 9.33 -4.61 4.60
C VAL A 103 10.33 -3.60 4.08
N LEU A 104 10.40 -2.44 4.71
CA LEU A 104 11.29 -1.34 4.36
C LEU A 104 12.38 -1.14 5.43
N SER A 105 13.58 -0.78 4.99
CA SER A 105 14.61 -0.21 5.88
C SER A 105 14.27 1.23 6.28
N GLU A 106 15.02 1.80 7.22
CA GLU A 106 14.93 3.23 7.56
C GLU A 106 15.19 4.17 6.37
N ASP A 107 16.05 3.74 5.44
CA ASP A 107 16.38 4.46 4.20
C ASP A 107 15.34 4.24 3.08
N GLY A 108 14.38 3.33 3.29
CA GLY A 108 13.36 2.98 2.31
C GLY A 108 13.80 1.92 1.29
N ASP A 109 14.82 1.11 1.59
CA ASP A 109 15.13 -0.07 0.79
C ASP A 109 14.05 -1.14 1.00
N MET A 110 13.49 -1.69 -0.09
CA MET A 110 12.53 -2.79 -0.03
C MET A 110 13.25 -4.10 0.29
N ILE A 111 13.37 -4.44 1.56
CA ILE A 111 14.08 -5.64 2.02
C ILE A 111 13.31 -6.90 1.66
N TYR A 112 11.99 -6.88 1.81
CA TYR A 112 11.14 -8.00 1.48
C TYR A 112 9.82 -7.53 0.90
N LEU A 113 9.33 -8.29 -0.07
CA LEU A 113 8.00 -8.16 -0.67
C LEU A 113 7.44 -9.57 -0.79
N SER A 114 6.14 -9.78 -0.62
CA SER A 114 5.53 -11.08 -0.89
C SER A 114 5.26 -11.29 -2.38
N GLU A 115 5.19 -12.55 -2.83
CA GLU A 115 5.03 -12.91 -4.25
C GLU A 115 3.73 -12.38 -4.90
N ASN A 116 2.68 -12.21 -4.11
CA ASN A 116 1.37 -11.73 -4.57
C ASN A 116 1.39 -10.24 -5.02
N ILE A 117 2.48 -9.50 -4.83
CA ILE A 117 2.68 -8.18 -5.45
C ILE A 117 2.52 -8.22 -6.98
N ASN A 118 2.86 -9.34 -7.63
CA ASN A 118 2.68 -9.51 -9.07
C ASN A 118 1.19 -9.43 -9.46
N LYS A 119 0.30 -10.02 -8.66
CA LYS A 119 -1.15 -9.96 -8.87
C LYS A 119 -1.70 -8.55 -8.63
N CYS A 120 -1.14 -7.81 -7.68
CA CYS A 120 -1.62 -6.46 -7.32
C CYS A 120 -1.11 -5.36 -8.26
N LEU A 121 0.17 -5.42 -8.65
CA LEU A 121 0.87 -4.36 -9.38
C LEU A 121 1.48 -4.79 -10.72
N GLY A 122 1.56 -6.08 -11.01
CA GLY A 122 2.14 -6.62 -12.26
C GLY A 122 3.67 -6.62 -12.30
N LEU A 123 4.31 -6.29 -11.17
CA LEU A 123 5.76 -6.26 -11.00
C LEU A 123 6.20 -7.54 -10.28
N ALA A 124 7.31 -8.14 -10.71
CA ALA A 124 7.83 -9.31 -10.04
C ALA A 124 8.55 -8.93 -8.74
N GLN A 125 8.45 -9.79 -7.73
CA GLN A 125 9.09 -9.59 -6.42
C GLN A 125 10.61 -9.37 -6.58
N PHE A 126 11.30 -10.23 -7.33
CA PHE A 126 12.76 -10.16 -7.52
C PHE A 126 13.23 -8.92 -8.30
N ASP A 127 12.34 -8.29 -9.09
CA ASP A 127 12.64 -7.03 -9.77
C ASP A 127 12.63 -5.84 -8.80
N LEU A 128 11.97 -5.97 -7.65
CA LEU A 128 11.76 -4.90 -6.67
C LEU A 128 12.64 -5.07 -5.44
N THR A 129 12.81 -6.29 -4.94
CA THR A 129 13.55 -6.57 -3.72
C THR A 129 14.97 -5.99 -3.77
N GLY A 130 15.30 -5.18 -2.77
CA GLY A 130 16.60 -4.50 -2.61
C GLY A 130 16.73 -3.17 -3.35
N HIS A 131 15.70 -2.71 -4.06
CA HIS A 131 15.65 -1.34 -4.56
C HIS A 131 15.02 -0.37 -3.56
N SER A 132 15.26 0.92 -3.77
CA SER A 132 14.59 1.97 -3.03
C SER A 132 13.11 2.03 -3.41
N VAL A 133 12.22 2.12 -2.41
CA VAL A 133 10.78 2.33 -2.59
C VAL A 133 10.48 3.64 -3.33
N PHE A 134 11.36 4.63 -3.22
CA PHE A 134 11.22 5.94 -3.88
C PHE A 134 11.33 5.86 -5.41
N ASP A 135 11.96 4.82 -5.95
CA ASP A 135 12.03 4.58 -7.41
C ASP A 135 10.68 4.12 -8.01
N PHE A 136 9.82 3.57 -7.16
CA PHE A 136 8.54 2.98 -7.55
C PHE A 136 7.33 3.75 -7.03
N THR A 137 7.52 4.74 -6.16
CA THR A 137 6.45 5.57 -5.61
C THR A 137 6.38 6.93 -6.28
N HIS A 138 5.18 7.54 -6.26
CA HIS A 138 4.96 8.85 -6.85
C HIS A 138 5.75 9.93 -6.08
N PRO A 139 6.48 10.83 -6.75
CA PRO A 139 7.34 11.83 -6.09
C PRO A 139 6.64 12.72 -5.06
N CYS A 140 5.38 13.10 -5.32
CA CYS A 140 4.60 13.90 -4.36
C CYS A 140 4.26 13.17 -3.06
N ASP A 141 4.40 11.83 -3.01
CA ASP A 141 4.14 11.04 -1.80
C ASP A 141 5.44 10.76 -1.01
N HIS A 142 6.62 11.17 -1.52
CA HIS A 142 7.91 10.82 -0.92
C HIS A 142 8.12 11.44 0.45
N GLU A 143 7.65 12.68 0.67
CA GLU A 143 7.81 13.36 1.97
C GLU A 143 6.99 12.64 3.06
N GLU A 144 5.72 12.34 2.76
CA GLU A 144 4.86 11.57 3.65
C GLU A 144 5.45 10.19 3.96
N LEU A 145 5.96 9.48 2.95
CA LEU A 145 6.59 8.17 3.15
C LEU A 145 7.85 8.26 4.04
N ARG A 146 8.69 9.30 3.88
CA ARG A 146 9.84 9.53 4.77
C ARG A 146 9.39 9.73 6.21
N GLU A 147 8.33 10.48 6.44
CA GLU A 147 7.79 10.67 7.80
C GLU A 147 7.32 9.35 8.42
N MET A 148 6.73 8.46 7.62
CA MET A 148 6.27 7.15 8.08
C MET A 148 7.42 6.20 8.45
N LEU A 149 8.58 6.32 7.81
CA LEU A 149 9.78 5.52 8.09
C LEU A 149 10.48 5.91 9.41
N ILE A 150 10.29 7.14 9.89
CA ILE A 150 10.97 7.63 11.09
C ILE A 150 10.46 6.90 12.35
N HIS A 151 11.39 6.31 13.09
CA HIS A 151 11.17 5.83 14.45
C HIS A 151 11.51 6.93 15.46
N LYS A 152 10.49 7.60 16.02
CA LYS A 152 10.69 8.59 17.09
C LYS A 152 10.93 7.87 18.42
N THR A 153 12.19 7.83 18.88
CA THR A 153 12.50 7.44 20.25
C THR A 153 11.99 8.52 21.21
N GLY A 154 10.88 8.24 21.89
CA GLY A 154 10.27 9.20 22.81
C GLY A 154 11.26 9.65 23.91
N SER A 155 11.24 10.94 24.25
CA SER A 155 11.85 11.46 25.47
C SER A 155 11.38 10.65 26.67
N LYS A 156 12.27 10.41 27.66
CA LYS A 156 12.15 9.53 28.85
C LYS A 156 10.93 9.71 29.78
N LYS A 157 9.82 10.36 29.36
CA LYS A 157 8.65 10.68 30.19
C LYS A 157 7.27 10.43 29.54
N ALA A 158 7.15 9.75 28.40
CA ALA A 158 5.83 9.55 27.77
C ALA A 158 5.58 8.09 27.34
N LYS A 159 4.27 7.75 27.28
CA LYS A 159 3.61 6.56 26.73
C LYS A 159 4.41 5.83 25.63
N GLU A 160 4.20 4.51 25.54
CA GLU A 160 4.76 3.65 24.48
C GLU A 160 4.80 4.36 23.11
N PRO A 161 5.92 4.28 22.39
CA PRO A 161 6.05 4.96 21.10
C PRO A 161 4.98 4.43 20.15
N ASN A 162 4.24 5.33 19.49
CA ASN A 162 3.28 4.93 18.47
C ASN A 162 4.04 4.32 17.27
N THR A 163 4.04 2.99 17.19
CA THR A 163 4.68 2.22 16.13
C THR A 163 3.75 1.98 14.94
N GLU A 164 2.43 2.16 15.11
CA GLU A 164 1.44 1.95 14.07
C GLU A 164 1.57 3.00 12.97
N ARG A 165 1.39 2.56 11.73
CA ARG A 165 1.39 3.40 10.52
C ARG A 165 0.19 3.04 9.68
N ASN A 166 -0.54 4.05 9.24
CA ASN A 166 -1.70 3.92 8.37
C ASN A 166 -1.73 5.12 7.41
N PHE A 167 -1.48 4.87 6.12
CA PHE A 167 -1.31 5.93 5.13
C PHE A 167 -1.58 5.43 3.71
N PHE A 168 -1.61 6.34 2.74
CA PHE A 168 -1.85 6.01 1.33
C PHE A 168 -0.65 6.40 0.47
N ILE A 169 -0.21 5.52 -0.42
CA ILE A 169 0.85 5.82 -1.39
C ILE A 169 0.43 5.42 -2.79
N ARG A 170 0.95 6.14 -3.78
CA ARG A 170 0.86 5.72 -5.17
C ARG A 170 2.12 5.00 -5.58
N MET A 171 1.96 3.77 -6.07
CA MET A 171 3.06 2.94 -6.57
C MET A 171 2.84 2.60 -8.05
N LYS A 172 3.93 2.39 -8.79
CA LYS A 172 3.88 1.98 -10.20
C LYS A 172 3.16 0.65 -10.33
N CYS A 173 2.22 0.59 -11.26
CA CYS A 173 1.47 -0.59 -11.61
C CYS A 173 1.55 -0.82 -13.13
N THR A 174 2.02 -1.98 -13.52
CA THR A 174 2.10 -2.44 -14.90
C THR A 174 0.86 -3.23 -15.32
N LEU A 175 -0.11 -3.46 -14.42
CA LEU A 175 -1.39 -4.05 -14.79
C LEU A 175 -2.33 -2.99 -15.34
N THR A 176 -2.83 -3.25 -16.54
CA THR A 176 -3.94 -2.50 -17.13
C THR A 176 -5.26 -2.89 -16.46
N SER A 177 -6.30 -2.07 -16.62
CA SER A 177 -7.66 -2.38 -16.16
C SER A 177 -8.23 -3.69 -16.71
N ARG A 178 -7.67 -4.21 -17.81
CA ARG A 178 -8.03 -5.51 -18.42
C ARG A 178 -7.11 -6.67 -18.00
N GLY A 179 -6.27 -6.47 -16.99
CA GLY A 179 -5.36 -7.51 -16.47
C GLY A 179 -4.15 -7.84 -17.34
N ARG A 180 -3.86 -7.05 -18.39
CA ARG A 180 -2.64 -7.22 -19.21
C ARG A 180 -1.47 -6.47 -18.58
N THR A 181 -0.29 -7.08 -18.61
CA THR A 181 0.97 -6.47 -18.14
C THR A 181 1.60 -5.61 -19.23
N VAL A 182 2.03 -4.39 -18.87
CA VAL A 182 2.78 -3.46 -19.72
C VAL A 182 4.21 -3.24 -19.19
N ASN A 183 5.06 -2.57 -19.97
CA ASN A 183 6.39 -2.18 -19.50
C ASN A 183 6.30 -1.16 -18.36
N VAL A 184 7.27 -1.18 -17.44
CA VAL A 184 7.46 -0.20 -16.35
C VAL A 184 7.42 1.26 -16.83
N LYS A 185 7.92 1.56 -18.05
CA LYS A 185 7.86 2.92 -18.62
C LYS A 185 6.44 3.40 -18.94
N SER A 186 5.52 2.47 -19.14
CA SER A 186 4.10 2.71 -19.39
C SER A 186 3.24 2.43 -18.15
N ALA A 187 3.88 2.23 -16.99
CA ALA A 187 3.18 1.95 -15.76
C ALA A 187 2.28 3.13 -15.36
N THR A 188 1.10 2.79 -14.84
CA THR A 188 0.17 3.74 -14.23
C THR A 188 0.41 3.82 -12.73
N TRP A 189 -0.12 4.85 -12.08
CA TRP A 189 -0.08 4.96 -10.62
C TRP A 189 -1.28 4.24 -10.01
N LYS A 190 -1.01 3.27 -9.13
CA LYS A 190 -2.03 2.58 -8.34
C LYS A 190 -1.95 3.05 -6.90
N VAL A 191 -3.08 3.45 -6.33
CA VAL A 191 -3.17 3.83 -4.91
C VAL A 191 -3.21 2.55 -4.06
N LEU A 192 -2.36 2.53 -3.05
CA LEU A 192 -2.27 1.49 -2.03
C LEU A 192 -2.65 2.10 -0.69
N HIS A 193 -3.45 1.38 0.08
CA HIS A 193 -3.61 1.58 1.50
C HIS A 193 -2.54 0.77 2.22
N CYS A 194 -1.68 1.44 2.99
CA CYS A 194 -0.59 0.81 3.72
C CYS A 194 -0.88 0.86 5.21
N SER A 195 -0.97 -0.31 5.84
CA SER A 195 -1.16 -0.46 7.29
C SER A 195 -0.08 -1.35 7.88
N GLY A 196 0.46 -1.00 9.05
CA GLY A 196 1.50 -1.80 9.67
C GLY A 196 2.24 -1.11 10.80
N HIS A 197 3.45 -1.57 11.09
CA HIS A 197 4.20 -1.16 12.27
C HIS A 197 5.68 -0.95 12.01
N VAL A 198 6.27 0.01 12.70
CA VAL A 198 7.72 0.14 12.82
C VAL A 198 8.21 -0.83 13.89
N ARG A 199 9.11 -1.73 13.51
CA ARG A 199 9.80 -2.70 14.39
C ARG A 199 11.25 -2.30 14.51
N VAL A 200 11.83 -2.51 15.70
CA VAL A 200 13.23 -2.20 15.96
C VAL A 200 13.94 -3.50 16.28
N SER A 201 14.93 -3.86 15.46
CA SER A 201 15.76 -5.04 15.71
C SER A 201 16.84 -4.65 16.72
N ASP A 202 16.80 -5.25 17.93
CA ASP A 202 17.81 -5.11 18.96
C ASP A 202 18.84 -6.23 18.78
N ASN A 203 20.03 -5.92 18.26
CA ASN A 203 21.11 -6.89 18.11
C ASN A 203 21.70 -7.23 19.49
N ARG A 204 21.01 -8.08 20.27
CA ARG A 204 21.48 -8.60 21.56
C ARG A 204 22.44 -9.78 21.44
N THR A 205 22.96 -10.08 20.26
CA THR A 205 24.04 -11.05 20.12
C THR A 205 25.31 -10.49 20.75
N GLU A 206 25.76 -11.12 21.84
CA GLU A 206 27.01 -10.87 22.53
C GLU A 206 28.20 -10.88 21.56
N GLN A 207 28.59 -9.72 21.05
CA GLN A 207 29.89 -9.56 20.41
C GLN A 207 30.95 -9.33 21.49
N THR A 208 32.00 -10.14 21.44
CA THR A 208 33.19 -10.13 22.30
C THR A 208 34.04 -8.85 22.21
N ASN A 209 33.62 -7.83 21.43
CA ASN A 209 34.40 -6.62 21.13
C ASN A 209 33.65 -5.28 21.39
N GLY A 210 32.73 -5.23 22.34
CA GLY A 210 32.33 -3.98 23.03
C GLY A 210 31.63 -2.86 22.21
N GLN A 211 31.47 -2.99 20.89
CA GLN A 211 30.70 -2.06 20.07
C GLN A 211 29.28 -2.60 19.87
N LYS A 212 28.31 -2.00 20.55
CA LYS A 212 26.89 -2.27 20.29
C LYS A 212 26.50 -1.56 18.98
N GLU A 213 26.12 -2.31 17.96
CA GLU A 213 25.49 -1.74 16.78
C GLU A 213 24.21 -0.99 17.21
N PRO A 214 23.94 0.19 16.63
CA PRO A 214 22.70 0.90 16.93
C PRO A 214 21.49 0.07 16.47
N PRO A 215 20.37 0.14 17.21
CA PRO A 215 19.14 -0.53 16.81
C PRO A 215 18.64 0.03 15.48
N VAL A 216 18.33 -0.85 14.53
CA VAL A 216 17.88 -0.46 13.18
C VAL A 216 16.36 -0.63 13.10
N PRO A 217 15.60 0.43 12.80
CA PRO A 217 14.16 0.34 12.60
C PRO A 217 13.83 -0.18 11.19
N TYR A 218 12.75 -0.94 11.11
CA TYR A 218 12.18 -1.49 9.89
C TYR A 218 10.68 -1.23 9.89
N LEU A 219 10.12 -0.86 8.75
CA LEU A 219 8.69 -0.67 8.60
C LEU A 219 8.09 -1.91 7.92
N VAL A 220 7.21 -2.62 8.63
CA VAL A 220 6.51 -3.80 8.15
C VAL A 220 5.07 -3.41 7.80
N LEU A 221 4.65 -3.63 6.56
CA LEU A 221 3.38 -3.17 6.01
C LEU A 221 2.61 -4.29 5.31
N ILE A 222 1.29 -4.24 5.44
CA ILE A 222 0.33 -4.80 4.50
C ILE A 222 -0.11 -3.67 3.56
N CYS A 223 -0.07 -3.94 2.26
CA CYS A 223 -0.38 -2.98 1.21
C CYS A 223 -1.55 -3.48 0.36
N ASP A 224 -2.70 -2.84 0.50
CA ASP A 224 -3.95 -3.23 -0.15
C ASP A 224 -4.27 -2.27 -1.32
N PRO A 225 -4.35 -2.77 -2.56
CA PRO A 225 -4.70 -1.93 -3.71
C PRO A 225 -6.19 -1.58 -3.69
N ILE A 226 -6.52 -0.29 -3.79
CA ILE A 226 -7.94 0.12 -3.78
C ILE A 226 -8.58 -0.24 -5.14
N PRO A 227 -9.66 -1.04 -5.18
CA PRO A 227 -10.30 -1.44 -6.42
C PRO A 227 -10.92 -0.23 -7.13
N HIS A 228 -10.85 -0.21 -8.46
CA HIS A 228 -11.50 0.84 -9.24
C HIS A 228 -12.98 0.46 -9.43
N PRO A 229 -13.95 1.37 -9.26
CA PRO A 229 -15.38 1.05 -9.37
C PRO A 229 -15.78 0.38 -10.69
N SER A 230 -15.11 0.72 -11.80
CA SER A 230 -15.35 0.09 -13.12
C SER A 230 -14.92 -1.38 -13.22
N ASN A 231 -14.18 -1.90 -12.24
CA ASN A 231 -13.67 -3.27 -12.21
C ASN A 231 -14.37 -4.13 -11.14
N ILE A 232 -15.45 -3.64 -10.54
CA ILE A 232 -16.23 -4.43 -9.56
C ILE A 232 -17.09 -5.41 -10.36
N GLU A 233 -16.65 -6.66 -10.44
CA GLU A 233 -17.30 -7.73 -11.24
C GLU A 233 -18.41 -8.47 -10.48
N VAL A 234 -18.50 -8.31 -9.16
CA VAL A 234 -19.44 -9.04 -8.27
C VAL A 234 -20.60 -8.12 -7.88
N PRO A 235 -21.85 -8.61 -7.81
CA PRO A 235 -22.94 -7.82 -7.24
C PRO A 235 -22.59 -7.44 -5.80
N LEU A 236 -22.63 -6.14 -5.53
CA LEU A 236 -22.51 -5.61 -4.17
C LEU A 236 -23.55 -6.27 -3.28
N ASP A 237 -23.17 -6.63 -2.05
CA ASP A 237 -24.08 -7.27 -1.10
C ASP A 237 -25.23 -6.33 -0.66
N THR A 238 -26.13 -6.84 0.17
CA THR A 238 -27.29 -6.06 0.66
C THR A 238 -26.90 -4.94 1.61
N LYS A 239 -25.67 -4.94 2.14
CA LYS A 239 -25.14 -3.92 3.06
C LYS A 239 -24.23 -2.91 2.38
N THR A 240 -24.02 -3.03 1.08
CA THR A 240 -23.16 -2.14 0.31
C THR A 240 -23.98 -1.38 -0.70
N PHE A 241 -23.79 -0.06 -0.77
CA PHE A 241 -24.47 0.78 -1.74
C PHE A 241 -23.50 1.72 -2.46
N LEU A 242 -23.83 2.06 -3.70
CA LEU A 242 -23.02 2.97 -4.52
C LEU A 242 -23.59 4.38 -4.46
N SER A 243 -22.71 5.38 -4.38
CA SER A 243 -23.08 6.78 -4.55
C SER A 243 -22.09 7.48 -5.49
N ARG A 244 -22.56 8.54 -6.16
CA ARG A 244 -21.70 9.42 -6.98
C ARG A 244 -21.88 10.85 -6.55
N HIS A 245 -20.79 11.60 -6.60
CA HIS A 245 -20.73 12.96 -6.11
C HIS A 245 -20.04 13.89 -7.10
N THR A 246 -20.39 15.16 -7.03
CA THR A 246 -19.58 16.25 -7.60
C THR A 246 -18.24 16.35 -6.88
N MET A 247 -17.33 17.18 -7.41
CA MET A 247 -16.01 17.41 -6.80
C MET A 247 -16.09 18.16 -5.45
N ASP A 248 -17.19 18.85 -5.17
CA ASP A 248 -17.50 19.43 -3.86
C ASP A 248 -18.30 18.49 -2.94
N MET A 249 -18.32 17.19 -3.26
CA MET A 249 -18.96 16.12 -2.48
C MET A 249 -20.48 16.31 -2.27
N LYS A 250 -21.19 16.75 -3.31
CA LYS A 250 -22.65 16.72 -3.35
C LYS A 250 -23.15 15.53 -4.13
N PHE A 251 -24.21 14.87 -3.65
CA PHE A 251 -24.77 13.72 -4.35
C PHE A 251 -25.29 14.08 -5.74
N THR A 252 -24.93 13.24 -6.71
CA THR A 252 -25.44 13.24 -8.08
C THR A 252 -26.20 11.96 -8.41
N TYR A 253 -25.95 10.91 -7.62
CA TYR A 253 -26.61 9.62 -7.70
C TYR A 253 -26.42 8.89 -6.37
N CYS A 254 -27.44 8.16 -5.94
CA CYS A 254 -27.35 7.19 -4.86
C CYS A 254 -28.20 5.97 -5.22
N ASP A 255 -27.75 4.79 -4.82
CA ASP A 255 -28.49 3.55 -5.02
C ASP A 255 -29.72 3.46 -4.11
N GLU A 256 -30.81 2.83 -4.57
CA GLU A 256 -32.10 2.74 -3.86
C GLU A 256 -32.00 1.98 -2.53
N ARG A 257 -30.95 1.15 -2.38
CA ARG A 257 -30.65 0.41 -1.15
C ARG A 257 -30.49 1.30 0.08
N ILE A 258 -30.16 2.57 -0.09
CA ILE A 258 -30.04 3.51 1.03
C ILE A 258 -31.35 3.68 1.82
N THR A 259 -32.50 3.45 1.16
CA THR A 259 -33.82 3.49 1.80
C THR A 259 -33.96 2.40 2.85
N GLU A 260 -33.54 1.17 2.55
CA GLU A 260 -33.59 0.05 3.50
C GLU A 260 -32.55 0.22 4.61
N LEU A 261 -31.35 0.70 4.26
CA LEU A 261 -30.22 0.77 5.19
C LEU A 261 -30.30 1.96 6.18
N MET A 262 -30.84 3.10 5.73
CA MET A 262 -30.74 4.38 6.46
C MET A 262 -32.04 5.21 6.44
N GLY A 263 -33.05 4.77 5.67
CA GLY A 263 -34.36 5.41 5.59
C GLY A 263 -34.46 6.59 4.63
N TYR A 264 -33.40 6.96 3.92
CA TYR A 264 -33.43 8.03 2.92
C TYR A 264 -33.93 7.54 1.57
N ASP A 265 -34.77 8.33 0.91
CA ASP A 265 -34.97 8.15 -0.52
C ASP A 265 -33.77 8.74 -1.27
N PRO A 266 -33.25 8.11 -2.35
CA PRO A 266 -32.18 8.69 -3.15
C PRO A 266 -32.44 10.14 -3.59
N ASP A 267 -33.70 10.49 -3.89
CA ASP A 267 -34.07 11.85 -4.31
C ASP A 267 -33.89 12.88 -3.18
N ASP A 268 -34.01 12.47 -1.91
CA ASP A 268 -33.80 13.35 -0.74
C ASP A 268 -32.34 13.81 -0.65
N LEU A 269 -31.40 13.00 -1.15
CA LEU A 269 -29.96 13.23 -1.04
C LEU A 269 -29.41 14.05 -2.20
N LEU A 270 -30.09 14.09 -3.34
CA LEU A 270 -29.57 14.75 -4.54
C LEU A 270 -29.22 16.22 -4.29
N ASN A 271 -28.04 16.62 -4.76
CA ASN A 271 -27.47 17.96 -4.60
C ASN A 271 -27.24 18.42 -3.14
N ARG A 272 -27.39 17.52 -2.15
CA ARG A 272 -26.99 17.75 -0.77
C ARG A 272 -25.53 17.38 -0.55
N SER A 273 -24.88 18.09 0.37
CA SER A 273 -23.48 17.84 0.72
C SER A 273 -23.38 16.61 1.61
N VAL A 274 -22.43 15.70 1.38
CA VAL A 274 -22.20 14.55 2.28
C VAL A 274 -21.89 14.98 3.72
N TYR A 275 -21.31 16.17 3.90
CA TYR A 275 -20.95 16.70 5.21
C TYR A 275 -22.17 17.03 6.10
N GLU A 276 -23.36 17.20 5.50
CA GLU A 276 -24.63 17.34 6.25
C GLU A 276 -25.02 16.04 6.95
N TYR A 277 -24.51 14.90 6.48
CA TYR A 277 -24.87 13.56 6.96
C TYR A 277 -23.78 12.89 7.79
N TYR A 278 -22.64 13.56 8.00
CA TYR A 278 -21.58 13.02 8.85
C TYR A 278 -21.80 13.40 10.31
N HIS A 279 -21.48 12.47 11.19
CA HIS A 279 -21.40 12.77 12.61
C HIS A 279 -20.28 13.79 12.86
N ALA A 280 -20.56 14.86 13.60
CA ALA A 280 -19.64 15.99 13.79
C ALA A 280 -18.27 15.57 14.34
N GLN A 281 -18.21 14.60 15.26
CA GLN A 281 -16.96 14.07 15.81
C GLN A 281 -16.04 13.38 14.79
N ASP A 282 -16.57 12.95 13.64
CA ASP A 282 -15.79 12.25 12.61
C ASP A 282 -15.35 13.23 11.49
N SER A 283 -15.82 14.48 11.52
CA SER A 283 -15.61 15.49 10.48
C SER A 283 -14.13 15.79 10.22
N ASP A 284 -13.30 15.90 11.27
CA ASP A 284 -11.87 16.19 11.11
C ASP A 284 -11.13 15.07 10.35
N HIS A 285 -11.46 13.82 10.67
CA HIS A 285 -10.87 12.65 10.02
C HIS A 285 -11.35 12.50 8.58
N LEU A 286 -12.66 12.68 8.33
CA LEU A 286 -13.23 12.63 7.00
C LEU A 286 -12.73 13.78 6.11
N THR A 287 -12.54 14.96 6.67
CA THR A 287 -11.92 16.08 5.96
C THR A 287 -10.51 15.73 5.52
N LYS A 288 -9.65 15.19 6.40
CA LYS A 288 -8.30 14.73 6.02
C LYS A 288 -8.34 13.64 4.95
N THR A 289 -9.29 12.72 5.08
CA THR A 289 -9.52 11.66 4.11
C THR A 289 -9.89 12.21 2.73
N HIS A 290 -10.78 13.21 2.65
CA HIS A 290 -11.12 13.86 1.39
C HIS A 290 -9.97 14.66 0.79
N HIS A 291 -9.13 15.30 1.62
CA HIS A 291 -7.88 15.88 1.12
C HIS A 291 -6.99 14.82 0.46
N ASN A 292 -6.85 13.64 1.08
CA ASN A 292 -6.13 12.52 0.50
C ASN A 292 -6.77 12.02 -0.80
N LEU A 293 -8.10 11.91 -0.85
CA LEU A 293 -8.84 11.54 -2.06
C LEU A 293 -8.48 12.45 -3.24
N PHE A 294 -8.51 13.77 -3.05
CA PHE A 294 -8.23 14.71 -4.13
C PHE A 294 -6.73 14.80 -4.46
N ALA A 295 -5.83 14.56 -3.50
CA ALA A 295 -4.39 14.56 -3.72
C ALA A 295 -3.89 13.28 -4.43
N LYS A 296 -4.51 12.13 -4.14
CA LYS A 296 -4.02 10.79 -4.55
C LYS A 296 -4.94 10.06 -5.53
N GLY A 297 -6.21 10.45 -5.61
CA GLY A 297 -7.22 9.95 -6.56
C GLY A 297 -8.11 8.83 -6.01
N GLN A 298 -7.69 8.12 -4.97
CA GLN A 298 -8.50 7.10 -4.28
C GLN A 298 -8.21 7.14 -2.78
N VAL A 299 -9.17 6.72 -1.96
CA VAL A 299 -9.00 6.61 -0.50
C VAL A 299 -9.96 5.57 0.08
N CYS A 300 -9.61 5.02 1.25
CA CYS A 300 -10.56 4.38 2.15
C CYS A 300 -10.75 5.28 3.38
N THR A 301 -11.99 5.55 3.78
CA THR A 301 -12.27 6.45 4.91
C THR A 301 -11.96 5.84 6.27
N GLY A 302 -11.79 4.52 6.37
CA GLY A 302 -12.00 3.82 7.64
C GLY A 302 -13.44 4.00 8.14
N GLN A 303 -13.66 3.61 9.39
CA GLN A 303 -15.00 3.59 9.98
C GLN A 303 -15.43 4.98 10.47
N TYR A 304 -16.59 5.43 10.02
CA TYR A 304 -17.21 6.69 10.46
C TYR A 304 -18.71 6.52 10.65
N ARG A 305 -19.34 7.49 11.32
CA ARG A 305 -20.77 7.49 11.59
C ARG A 305 -21.49 8.40 10.60
N MET A 306 -22.49 7.83 9.91
CA MET A 306 -23.37 8.55 8.99
C MET A 306 -24.79 8.58 9.57
N LEU A 307 -25.40 9.76 9.59
CA LEU A 307 -26.70 10.03 10.22
C LEU A 307 -27.84 9.39 9.44
N ALA A 308 -28.72 8.64 10.11
CA ALA A 308 -29.91 8.06 9.50
C ALA A 308 -31.08 9.06 9.44
N LYS A 309 -32.09 8.84 8.59
CA LYS A 309 -33.14 9.83 8.31
C LYS A 309 -33.99 10.20 9.53
N ARG A 310 -34.27 9.25 10.42
CA ARG A 310 -35.23 9.42 11.53
C ARG A 310 -34.57 9.44 12.92
N GLY A 311 -33.31 9.87 12.98
CA GLY A 311 -32.49 9.85 14.19
C GLY A 311 -31.47 8.71 14.19
N GLY A 312 -30.49 8.82 15.07
CA GLY A 312 -29.39 7.87 15.18
C GLY A 312 -28.37 7.96 14.04
N PHE A 313 -27.53 6.93 13.95
CA PHE A 313 -26.47 6.82 12.94
C PHE A 313 -26.16 5.35 12.62
N VAL A 314 -25.46 5.10 11.51
CA VAL A 314 -24.88 3.80 11.17
C VAL A 314 -23.37 3.93 11.01
N TRP A 315 -22.64 2.86 11.31
CA TRP A 315 -21.22 2.77 11.00
C TRP A 315 -21.02 2.44 9.53
N VAL A 316 -20.22 3.24 8.85
CA VAL A 316 -19.92 3.12 7.42
C VAL A 316 -18.43 3.14 7.21
N GLU A 317 -17.96 2.36 6.24
CA GLU A 317 -16.65 2.53 5.64
C GLU A 317 -16.82 2.78 4.14
N THR A 318 -16.08 3.73 3.59
CA THR A 318 -16.25 4.15 2.20
C THR A 318 -14.94 4.10 1.44
N GLN A 319 -14.97 3.41 0.30
CA GLN A 319 -13.92 3.47 -0.70
C GLN A 319 -14.33 4.47 -1.78
N ALA A 320 -13.61 5.60 -1.85
CA ALA A 320 -13.89 6.66 -2.80
C ALA A 320 -12.82 6.72 -3.90
N THR A 321 -13.25 6.97 -5.14
CA THR A 321 -12.39 7.08 -6.31
C THR A 321 -12.80 8.30 -7.14
N VAL A 322 -11.82 9.15 -7.49
CA VAL A 322 -12.00 10.25 -8.44
C VAL A 322 -12.00 9.70 -9.86
N ILE A 323 -13.06 9.99 -10.60
CA ILE A 323 -13.19 9.64 -12.01
C ILE A 323 -12.73 10.82 -12.87
N TYR A 324 -11.80 10.54 -13.77
CA TYR A 324 -11.25 11.51 -14.69
C TYR A 324 -11.85 11.32 -16.08
N ASN A 325 -12.04 12.42 -16.80
CA ASN A 325 -12.46 12.38 -18.20
C ASN A 325 -11.32 11.88 -19.08
N ASN A 326 -11.55 10.78 -19.81
CA ASN A 326 -10.55 10.14 -20.67
C ASN A 326 -9.99 11.06 -21.78
N LYS A 327 -10.70 12.14 -22.15
CA LYS A 327 -10.27 13.03 -23.25
C LYS A 327 -9.26 14.09 -22.84
N ASN A 328 -9.37 14.61 -21.62
CA ASN A 328 -8.58 15.76 -21.16
C ASN A 328 -7.98 15.58 -19.75
N SER A 329 -8.15 14.40 -19.15
CA SER A 329 -7.67 14.06 -17.80
C SER A 329 -8.14 15.01 -16.70
N GLN A 330 -9.24 15.73 -16.91
CA GLN A 330 -9.85 16.58 -15.89
C GLN A 330 -10.71 15.74 -14.94
N PRO A 331 -10.70 16.01 -13.64
CA PRO A 331 -11.57 15.33 -12.69
C PRO A 331 -13.03 15.69 -12.97
N GLN A 332 -13.88 14.66 -13.06
CA GLN A 332 -15.28 14.79 -13.45
C GLN A 332 -16.23 14.58 -12.27
N CYS A 333 -16.03 13.52 -11.50
CA CYS A 333 -16.87 13.17 -10.35
C CYS A 333 -16.12 12.25 -9.38
N VAL A 334 -16.72 12.02 -8.22
CA VAL A 334 -16.29 11.03 -7.25
C VAL A 334 -17.30 9.88 -7.22
N VAL A 335 -16.81 8.64 -7.22
CA VAL A 335 -17.63 7.45 -7.04
C VAL A 335 -17.25 6.79 -5.72
N CYS A 336 -18.24 6.52 -4.89
CA CYS A 336 -18.06 5.94 -3.56
C CYS A 336 -18.76 4.60 -3.47
N VAL A 337 -18.04 3.58 -3.03
CA VAL A 337 -18.57 2.29 -2.60
C VAL A 337 -18.64 2.33 -1.08
N ASN A 338 -19.86 2.29 -0.53
CA ASN A 338 -20.11 2.52 0.89
C ASN A 338 -20.56 1.20 1.52
N PHE A 339 -19.77 0.70 2.47
CA PHE A 339 -20.00 -0.54 3.23
C PHE A 339 -20.67 -0.19 4.55
N VAL A 340 -21.92 -0.61 4.74
CA VAL A 340 -22.66 -0.39 6.00
C VAL A 340 -22.35 -1.52 6.98
N LEU A 341 -21.74 -1.16 8.09
CA LEU A 341 -21.16 -2.09 9.07
C LEU A 341 -22.14 -2.43 10.21
N SER A 342 -23.10 -1.54 10.51
CA SER A 342 -24.07 -1.71 11.59
C SER A 342 -25.50 -1.40 11.14
N GLY A 343 -26.48 -1.88 11.91
CA GLY A 343 -27.83 -1.29 11.87
C GLY A 343 -27.84 0.11 12.51
N ILE A 344 -28.99 0.79 12.46
CA ILE A 344 -29.15 2.12 13.06
C ILE A 344 -28.93 2.04 14.58
N GLN A 345 -27.96 2.80 15.06
CA GLN A 345 -27.64 2.97 16.46
C GLN A 345 -28.32 4.23 16.99
N ASP A 346 -28.75 4.19 18.25
CA ASP A 346 -29.34 5.34 18.94
C ASP A 346 -30.49 6.02 18.17
N GLU A 347 -31.44 5.25 17.62
CA GLU A 347 -32.52 5.75 16.75
C GLU A 347 -33.30 6.97 17.29
N LYS A 348 -33.41 7.10 18.62
CA LYS A 348 -34.13 8.22 19.28
C LYS A 348 -33.29 9.49 19.41
N LEU A 349 -31.99 9.41 19.17
CA LEU A 349 -31.06 10.53 19.31
C LEU A 349 -31.07 11.35 18.02
N ILE A 350 -31.46 12.62 18.14
CA ILE A 350 -31.39 13.58 17.03
C ILE A 350 -30.07 14.33 17.11
N LEU A 351 -29.30 14.26 16.04
CA LEU A 351 -27.97 14.84 15.91
C LEU A 351 -27.93 15.99 14.89
N SER A 352 -28.89 16.03 13.95
CA SER A 352 -29.00 17.10 12.96
C SER A 352 -30.45 17.53 12.70
N LEU A 353 -30.63 18.73 12.14
CA LEU A 353 -31.96 19.29 11.81
C LEU A 353 -32.67 18.48 10.73
N GLU A 354 -31.92 17.94 9.77
CA GLU A 354 -32.40 17.12 8.66
C GLU A 354 -33.08 15.83 9.16
N GLN A 355 -32.69 15.34 10.34
CA GLN A 355 -33.33 14.17 10.96
C GLN A 355 -34.72 14.47 11.54
N THR A 356 -35.10 15.75 11.61
CA THR A 356 -36.40 16.20 12.15
C THR A 356 -37.40 16.58 11.07
N GLU A 357 -36.97 16.75 9.81
CA GLU A 357 -37.84 17.26 8.72
C GLU A 357 -39.02 16.32 8.41
N ASP A 358 -38.89 15.02 8.71
CA ASP A 358 -39.94 14.01 8.50
C ASP A 358 -40.75 13.66 9.76
N VAL A 359 -40.42 14.28 10.90
CA VAL A 359 -41.24 14.18 12.11
C VAL A 359 -42.42 15.13 11.92
N LYS A 360 -43.47 14.66 11.22
CA LYS A 360 -44.75 15.36 11.17
C LYS A 360 -45.08 15.86 12.57
N PRO A 361 -45.36 17.16 12.77
CA PRO A 361 -45.75 17.63 14.08
C PRO A 361 -47.02 16.88 14.47
N VAL A 362 -46.97 16.17 15.61
CA VAL A 362 -48.08 15.46 16.27
C VAL A 362 -49.38 16.28 16.34
N LYS A 363 -49.30 17.60 16.11
CA LYS A 363 -50.44 18.51 16.00
C LYS A 363 -51.37 18.26 14.81
N GLU A 364 -50.94 17.65 13.70
CA GLU A 364 -51.83 17.42 12.55
C GLU A 364 -52.70 16.18 12.68
N GLU A 365 -52.22 15.11 13.32
CA GLU A 365 -53.03 13.91 13.57
C GLU A 365 -54.16 14.18 14.59
N LEU A 366 -53.87 14.97 15.63
CA LEU A 366 -54.89 15.42 16.61
C LEU A 366 -55.92 16.39 16.01
N GLN A 367 -55.58 17.12 14.93
CA GLN A 367 -56.54 17.98 14.23
C GLN A 367 -57.41 17.21 13.24
N LEU A 368 -56.91 16.11 12.68
CA LEU A 368 -57.68 15.20 11.83
C LEU A 368 -58.67 14.34 12.64
N GLU A 369 -58.32 13.91 13.85
CA GLU A 369 -59.27 13.25 14.76
C GLU A 369 -60.35 14.21 15.28
N LYS A 370 -60.00 15.48 15.58
CA LYS A 370 -60.99 16.49 16.00
C LYS A 370 -61.92 16.98 14.89
N LYS A 371 -61.62 16.69 13.62
CA LYS A 371 -62.52 16.94 12.48
C LYS A 371 -63.39 15.74 12.11
N ARG A 372 -63.18 14.58 12.75
CA ARG A 372 -63.96 13.34 12.56
C ARG A 372 -64.95 13.07 13.70
N LEU A 373 -64.93 13.89 14.74
CA LEU A 373 -65.98 14.05 15.77
C LEU A 373 -66.75 15.34 15.46
#